data_AF-A0A4R6BAF0-F1
#
_entry.id   AF-A0A4R6BAF0-F1
#
_cell.length_a   1.000
_cell.length_b   1.000
_cell.length_c   1.000
_cell.angle_alpha   90.00
_cell.angle_beta   90.00
_cell.angle_gamma   90.00
#
_symmetry.space_group_name_H-M   'P 1'
#
loop_
_entity.id
_entity.type
_entity.pdbx_description
1 polymer ?
#
loop_
_entity_poly.entity_id
_entity_poly.type
_entity_poly.pdbx_seq_one_letter_code
_entity_poly.pdbx_strand_id
1 'polypeptide(L)' 'MSRERRSFSPEFKLQMVKLYENGKPRNEIVREYDLTPSALGKWI' A
#
# COMPACT_ATOMS: atom_id res chain seq x y z
N MET A 1 2.99 -4.34 24.58
CA MET A 1 3.30 -3.23 23.65
C MET A 1 2.25 -3.20 22.56
N SER A 2 1.43 -2.15 22.52
CA SER A 2 0.44 -1.93 21.46
C SER A 2 1.17 -1.44 20.21
N ARG A 3 1.14 -2.18 19.10
CA ARG A 3 1.60 -1.66 17.81
C ARG A 3 0.64 -0.52 17.39
N GLU A 4 1.18 0.69 17.22
CA GLU A 4 0.41 1.78 16.64
C GLU A 4 -0.08 1.39 15.24
N ARG A 5 -1.38 1.59 15.00
CA ARG A 5 -1.96 1.38 13.67
C ARG A 5 -1.48 2.49 12.75
N ARG A 6 -0.75 2.13 11.69
CA ARG A 6 -0.43 3.06 10.60
C ARG A 6 -1.74 3.48 9.93
N SER A 7 -2.05 4.77 9.97
CA SER A 7 -3.17 5.37 9.26
C SER A 7 -2.67 6.00 7.97
N PHE A 8 -3.16 5.52 6.84
CA PHE A 8 -2.85 6.09 5.52
C PHE A 8 -4.01 6.98 5.06
N SER A 9 -3.69 8.13 4.47
CA SER A 9 -4.69 9.01 3.88
C SER A 9 -5.40 8.32 2.70
N PRO A 10 -6.66 8.69 2.40
CA PRO A 10 -7.40 8.12 1.27
C PRO A 10 -6.69 8.35 -0.07
N GLU A 11 -6.12 9.54 -0.26
CA GLU A 11 -5.37 9.91 -1.47
C GLU A 11 -4.15 9.03 -1.68
N PHE A 12 -3.41 8.74 -0.60
CA PHE A 12 -2.26 7.84 -0.65
C PHE A 12 -2.68 6.43 -1.06
N LYS A 13 -3.76 5.89 -0.51
CA LYS A 13 -4.29 4.57 -0.89
C LYS A 13 -4.65 4.53 -2.38
N LEU A 14 -5.31 5.57 -2.88
CA LEU A 14 -5.68 5.67 -4.30
C LEU A 14 -4.44 5.73 -5.21
N GLN A 15 -3.38 6.44 -4.81
CA GLN A 15 -2.12 6.42 -5.55
C GLN A 15 -1.52 5.02 -5.61
N MET A 16 -1.50 4.27 -4.50
CA MET A 16 -0.94 2.91 -4.48
C MET A 16 -1.73 1.94 -5.34
N VAL A 17 -3.06 2.03 -5.35
CA VAL A 17 -3.92 1.20 -6.21
C VAL A 17 -3.69 1.55 -7.68
N LYS A 18 -3.63 2.84 -8.04
CA LYS A 18 -3.31 3.27 -9.41
C LYS A 18 -1.96 2.77 -9.88
N LEU A 19 -0.93 2.74 -9.03
CA LEU A 19 0.38 2.18 -9.39
C LEU A 19 0.27 0.70 -9.74
N TYR A 20 -0.50 -0.06 -8.96
CA TYR A 20 -0.76 -1.47 -9.23
C TYR A 20 -1.56 -1.68 -10.53
N GLU A 21 -2.62 -0.89 -10.76
CA GLU A 21 -3.40 -0.93 -12.00
C GLU A 21 -2.57 -0.56 -13.24
N ASN A 22 -1.59 0.33 -13.11
CA ASN A 22 -0.63 0.66 -14.17
C ASN A 22 0.40 -0.45 -14.44
N GLY A 23 0.30 -1.59 -13.75
CA GLY A 23 1.15 -2.75 -13.97
C GLY A 23 2.43 -2.80 -13.11
N LYS A 24 2.61 -1.90 -12.14
CA LYS A 24 3.70 -2.07 -11.17
C LYS A 24 3.43 -3.32 -10.32
N PRO A 25 4.42 -4.21 -10.14
CA PRO A 25 4.23 -5.40 -9.34
C PRO A 25 4.05 -5.03 -7.86
N ARG A 26 3.11 -5.70 -7.20
CA ARG A 26 2.80 -5.53 -5.76
C ARG A 26 4.07 -5.48 -4.89
N ASN A 27 5.05 -6.32 -5.20
CA ASN A 27 6.27 -6.44 -4.41
C ASN A 27 7.18 -5.20 -4.49
N GLU A 28 7.15 -4.49 -5.61
CA GLU A 28 7.90 -3.24 -5.79
C GLU A 28 7.22 -2.11 -5.02
N ILE A 29 5.90 -1.96 -5.14
CA ILE A 29 5.11 -0.97 -4.40
C ILE A 29 5.25 -1.16 -2.88
N VAL A 30 5.22 -2.41 -2.42
CA VAL A 30 5.41 -2.78 -1.01
C VAL A 30 6.80 -2.36 -0.51
N ARG A 31 7.85 -2.58 -1.30
CA ARG A 31 9.23 -2.23 -0.94
C ARG A 31 9.50 -0.73 -1.00
N GLU A 32 9.02 -0.07 -2.05
CA GLU A 32 9.25 1.37 -2.31
C GLU A 32 8.59 2.24 -1.25
N TYR A 33 7.42 1.84 -0.75
CA TYR A 33 6.61 2.61 0.19
C TYR A 33 6.56 2.03 1.62
N ASP A 34 7.41 1.05 1.95
CA ASP A 34 7.40 0.30 3.23
C ASP A 34 5.99 -0.16 3.65
N LEU A 35 5.22 -0.63 2.66
CA LEU A 35 3.88 -1.15 2.90
C LEU A 35 3.97 -2.62 3.25
N THR A 36 2.98 -3.11 3.98
CA THR A 36 2.82 -4.56 4.13
C THR A 36 2.05 -5.09 2.91
N PRO A 37 2.41 -6.27 2.38
CA PRO A 37 1.65 -6.87 1.28
C PRO A 37 0.16 -6.95 1.62
N SER A 38 -0.16 -7.34 2.85
CA SER A 38 -1.54 -7.45 3.34
C SER A 38 -2.30 -6.13 3.38
N ALA A 39 -1.62 -5.00 3.60
CA ALA A 39 -2.26 -3.68 3.53
C ALA A 39 -2.62 -3.32 2.09
N LEU A 40 -1.69 -3.49 1.15
CA LEU A 40 -1.94 -3.21 -0.27
C LEU A 40 -3.03 -4.13 -0.84
N GLY A 41 -3.03 -5.40 -0.47
CA GLY A 41 -4.08 -6.35 -0.87
C GLY A 41 -5.45 -6.13 -0.22
N LYS A 42 -5.59 -5.18 0.72
CA LYS A 42 -6.90 -4.70 1.21
C LYS A 42 -7.39 -3.47 0.45
N TRP A 43 -6.55 -2.85 -0.37
CA TRP A 43 -6.85 -1.62 -1.11
C TRP A 43 -7.14 -1.89 -2.58
N ILE A 44 -6.47 -2.90 -3.16
CA ILE A 44 -6.80 -3.52 -4.44
C ILE A 44 -7.98 -4.46 -4.22
#